data_AF-G0A0T7-F1
#
_entry.id   AF-G0A0T7-F1
#
_cell.length_a   1.000
_cell.length_b   1.000
_cell.length_c   1.000
_cell.angle_alpha   90.00
_cell.angle_beta   90.00
_cell.angle_gamma   90.00
#
_symmetry.space_group_name_H-M   'P 1'
#
loop_
_entity.id
_entity.type
_entity.pdbx_description
1 polymer ?
#
loop_
_entity_poly.entity_id
_entity_poly.type
_entity_poly.pdbx_seq_one_letter_code
_entity_poly.pdbx_strand_id
1 'polypeptide(L)'
;MPFKKSFIAVILFFTMLVLSGATYAKEVRRDNAEILKEVDAKIQAALDAVPAGNPDELATRIKEASEAASDLSANYKFEFERDKAVIKLKKARQLTKASDFSGAEQELKNARESFAALPKFQ
;
A
#
# COMPACT_ATOMS: atom_id res chain seq x y z
N MET A 1 12.69 -60.25 3.64
CA MET A 1 12.02 -59.04 3.09
C MET A 1 12.33 -57.79 3.93
N PRO A 2 13.44 -57.06 3.70
CA PRO A 2 13.69 -55.80 4.42
C PRO A 2 13.76 -54.55 3.51
N PHE A 3 13.48 -54.66 2.21
CA PHE A 3 13.61 -53.54 1.25
C PHE A 3 12.47 -52.51 1.27
N LYS A 4 11.39 -52.75 2.02
CA LYS A 4 10.22 -51.85 2.04
C LYS A 4 10.34 -50.66 3.01
N LYS A 5 11.26 -50.71 3.99
CA LYS A 5 11.36 -49.67 5.04
C LYS A 5 12.33 -48.55 4.70
N SER A 6 13.34 -48.80 3.87
CA SER A 6 14.36 -47.80 3.50
C SER A 6 13.89 -46.81 2.44
N PHE A 7 12.83 -47.13 1.68
CA PHE A 7 12.32 -46.26 0.62
C PHE A 7 11.51 -45.07 1.15
N ILE A 8 10.87 -45.24 2.32
CA ILE A 8 10.04 -44.21 2.96
C ILE A 8 10.91 -43.09 3.56
N ALA A 9 12.10 -43.42 4.06
CA ALA A 9 13.00 -42.45 4.68
C ALA A 9 13.61 -41.45 3.67
N VAL A 10 13.85 -41.88 2.42
CA VAL A 10 14.42 -41.02 1.37
C VAL A 10 13.39 -40.00 0.85
N ILE A 11 12.12 -40.38 0.81
CA ILE A 11 11.02 -39.49 0.37
C ILE A 11 10.77 -38.39 1.41
N LEU A 12 10.86 -38.70 2.70
CA LEU A 12 10.69 -37.71 3.77
C LEU A 12 11.81 -36.66 3.77
N PHE A 13 13.05 -37.03 3.44
CA PHE A 13 14.17 -36.09 3.40
C PHE A 13 14.07 -35.08 2.23
N PHE A 14 13.40 -35.44 1.12
CA PHE A 14 13.21 -34.54 -0.02
C PHE A 14 12.11 -33.48 0.20
N THR A 15 11.19 -33.70 1.13
CA THR A 15 10.10 -32.73 1.42
C THR A 15 10.56 -31.50 2.21
N MET A 16 11.68 -31.56 2.93
CA MET A 16 12.23 -30.40 3.64
C MET A 16 13.11 -29.50 2.76
N LEU A 17 13.54 -29.96 1.59
CA LEU A 17 14.47 -29.21 0.73
C LEU A 17 13.78 -28.28 -0.30
N VAL A 18 12.45 -28.36 -0.42
CA VAL A 18 11.69 -27.59 -1.43
C VAL A 18 11.17 -26.25 -0.90
N LEU A 19 11.20 -26.00 0.42
CA LEU A 19 10.72 -24.74 1.00
C LEU A 19 11.81 -23.67 1.23
N SER A 20 13.04 -23.91 0.77
CA SER A 20 14.11 -22.89 0.78
C SER A 20 14.39 -22.30 -0.60
N GLY A 21 13.50 -22.53 -1.57
CA GLY A 21 13.34 -21.65 -2.70
C GLY A 21 12.69 -20.35 -2.23
N ALA A 22 13.42 -19.55 -1.43
CA ALA A 22 13.15 -18.14 -1.31
C ALA A 22 13.23 -17.61 -2.74
N THR A 23 12.06 -17.53 -3.38
CA THR A 23 11.83 -16.67 -4.52
C THR A 23 12.14 -15.28 -3.98
N TYR A 24 13.41 -14.89 -4.09
CA TYR A 24 13.77 -13.52 -4.36
C TYR A 24 13.09 -13.21 -5.70
N ALA A 25 11.78 -13.02 -5.64
CA ALA A 25 11.08 -12.17 -6.56
C ALA A 25 11.85 -10.86 -6.44
N LYS A 26 12.76 -10.64 -7.38
CA LYS A 26 13.25 -9.32 -7.70
C LYS A 26 11.99 -8.58 -8.09
N GLU A 27 11.28 -8.06 -7.09
CA GLU A 27 10.16 -7.15 -7.29
C GLU A 27 10.71 -6.12 -8.26
N VAL A 28 10.15 -6.10 -9.45
CA VAL A 28 10.42 -5.04 -10.41
C VAL A 28 9.87 -3.81 -9.71
N ARG A 29 10.72 -3.14 -8.94
CA ARG A 29 10.34 -1.94 -8.19
C ARG A 29 9.86 -0.94 -9.23
N ARG A 30 8.55 -0.68 -9.20
CA ARG A 30 7.93 0.35 -10.03
C ARG A 30 8.60 1.68 -9.70
N ASP A 31 8.74 2.52 -10.71
CA ASP A 31 9.35 3.83 -10.50
C ASP A 31 8.50 4.63 -9.50
N ASN A 32 9.15 5.28 -8.54
CA ASN A 32 8.46 6.12 -7.57
C ASN A 32 7.66 7.22 -8.26
N ALA A 33 8.11 7.74 -9.40
CA ALA A 33 7.33 8.72 -10.16
C ALA A 33 6.02 8.14 -10.71
N GLU A 34 6.01 6.86 -11.10
CA GLU A 34 4.81 6.15 -11.54
C GLU A 34 3.86 5.91 -10.37
N ILE A 35 4.39 5.45 -9.23
CA ILE A 35 3.60 5.22 -8.02
C ILE A 35 2.99 6.54 -7.51
N LEU A 36 3.74 7.65 -7.52
CA LEU A 36 3.21 8.95 -7.11
C LEU A 36 2.06 9.44 -8.01
N LYS A 37 2.14 9.21 -9.33
CA LYS A 37 1.03 9.50 -10.25
C LYS A 37 -0.19 8.66 -9.94
N GLU A 38 0.02 7.38 -9.62
CA GLU A 38 -1.06 6.47 -9.24
C GLU A 38 -1.71 6.88 -7.91
N VAL A 39 -0.92 7.27 -6.91
CA VAL A 39 -1.43 7.81 -5.65
C VAL A 39 -2.23 9.08 -5.88
N ASP A 40 -1.74 10.01 -6.71
CA ASP A 40 -2.47 11.23 -7.06
C ASP A 40 -3.83 10.92 -7.70
N ALA A 41 -3.86 10.01 -8.67
CA ALA A 41 -5.09 9.60 -9.35
C ALA A 41 -6.10 8.98 -8.38
N LYS A 42 -5.64 8.15 -7.43
CA LYS A 42 -6.52 7.54 -6.41
C LYS A 42 -7.03 8.57 -5.39
N ILE A 43 -6.21 9.54 -5.01
CA ILE A 43 -6.65 10.65 -4.16
C ILE A 43 -7.69 11.50 -4.90
N GLN A 44 -7.50 11.78 -6.19
CA GLN A 44 -8.48 12.47 -7.01
C GLN A 44 -9.80 11.69 -7.07
N ALA A 45 -9.75 10.37 -7.32
CA ALA A 45 -10.95 9.53 -7.32
C ALA A 45 -11.68 9.54 -5.96
N ALA A 46 -10.95 9.62 -4.85
CA ALA A 46 -11.54 9.79 -3.53
C ALA A 46 -12.21 11.16 -3.37
N LEU A 47 -11.56 12.24 -3.83
CA LEU A 47 -12.13 13.60 -3.83
C LEU A 47 -13.41 13.68 -4.67
N ASP A 48 -13.41 13.05 -5.85
CA ASP A 48 -14.56 13.02 -6.75
C ASP A 48 -15.74 12.23 -6.17
N ALA A 49 -15.49 11.30 -5.26
CA ALA A 49 -16.51 10.53 -4.56
C ALA A 49 -17.12 11.27 -3.34
N VAL A 50 -16.49 12.34 -2.84
CA VAL A 50 -16.98 13.11 -1.68
C VAL A 50 -18.42 13.63 -1.89
N PRO A 51 -18.80 14.24 -3.04
CA PRO A 51 -20.14 14.78 -3.24
C PRO A 51 -21.26 13.72 -3.22
N ALA A 52 -20.94 12.45 -3.49
CA ALA A 52 -21.90 11.36 -3.41
C ALA A 52 -22.31 11.04 -1.97
N GLY A 53 -21.54 11.50 -0.96
CA GLY A 53 -21.86 11.33 0.45
C GLY A 53 -21.90 9.87 0.91
N ASN A 54 -21.31 8.94 0.14
CA ASN A 54 -21.26 7.52 0.46
C ASN A 54 -20.00 7.20 1.28
N PRO A 55 -20.13 6.94 2.60
CA PRO A 55 -18.98 6.75 3.47
C PRO A 55 -18.21 5.45 3.17
N ASP A 56 -18.89 4.39 2.73
CA ASP A 56 -18.25 3.11 2.45
C ASP A 56 -17.41 3.18 1.17
N GLU A 57 -17.96 3.82 0.14
CA GLU A 57 -17.26 4.07 -1.12
C GLU A 57 -16.05 4.99 -0.89
N LEU A 58 -16.25 6.12 -0.20
CA LEU A 58 -15.17 7.06 0.09
C LEU A 58 -14.07 6.41 0.94
N ALA A 59 -14.43 5.64 1.97
CA ALA A 59 -13.46 4.92 2.79
C ALA A 59 -12.69 3.85 1.99
N THR A 60 -13.30 3.27 0.97
CA THR A 60 -12.67 2.31 0.05
C THR A 60 -11.67 3.02 -0.85
N ARG A 61 -12.05 4.14 -1.48
CA ARG A 61 -11.15 4.95 -2.32
C ARG A 61 -9.94 5.46 -1.54
N ILE A 62 -10.14 5.94 -0.32
CA ILE A 62 -9.04 6.39 0.55
C ILE A 62 -8.11 5.22 0.93
N LYS A 63 -8.66 4.02 1.12
CA LYS A 63 -7.87 2.82 1.39
C LYS A 63 -7.01 2.45 0.18
N GLU A 64 -7.58 2.44 -1.03
CA GLU A 64 -6.85 2.18 -2.27
C GLU A 64 -5.68 3.17 -2.45
N ALA A 65 -5.89 4.46 -2.14
CA ALA A 65 -4.82 5.46 -2.19
C ALA A 65 -3.69 5.17 -1.18
N SER A 66 -4.05 4.69 0.02
CA SER A 66 -3.08 4.33 1.07
C SER A 66 -2.27 3.10 0.70
N GLU A 67 -2.89 2.11 0.07
CA GLU A 67 -2.22 0.89 -0.42
C GLU A 67 -1.25 1.21 -1.57
N ALA A 68 -1.65 2.05 -2.53
CA ALA A 68 -0.73 2.51 -3.56
C ALA A 68 0.48 3.27 -2.98
N ALA A 69 0.29 4.04 -1.90
CA ALA A 69 1.37 4.76 -1.24
C ALA A 69 2.36 3.83 -0.50
N SER A 70 1.96 2.61 -0.11
CA SER A 70 2.88 1.67 0.54
C SER A 70 3.92 1.08 -0.41
N ASP A 71 3.67 1.13 -1.72
CA ASP A 71 4.60 0.64 -2.74
C ASP A 71 5.78 1.60 -2.97
N LEU A 72 5.76 2.81 -2.39
CA LEU A 72 6.84 3.77 -2.48
C LEU A 72 8.09 3.28 -1.74
N SER A 73 9.12 2.91 -2.53
CA SER A 73 10.43 2.49 -2.06
C SER A 73 11.32 3.71 -1.82
N ALA A 74 11.91 3.87 -0.63
CA ALA A 74 12.69 5.07 -0.37
C ALA A 74 13.76 4.99 0.73
N ASN A 75 14.57 6.04 0.79
CA ASN A 75 15.50 6.33 1.88
C ASN A 75 14.77 6.93 3.10
N TYR A 76 15.47 7.06 4.23
CA TYR A 76 14.90 7.48 5.51
C TYR A 76 14.12 8.82 5.46
N LYS A 77 14.64 9.82 4.75
CA LYS A 77 14.00 11.16 4.71
C LYS A 77 12.70 11.14 3.93
N PHE A 78 12.70 10.45 2.79
CA PHE A 78 11.50 10.28 1.98
C PHE A 78 10.44 9.45 2.72
N GLU A 79 10.84 8.38 3.40
CA GLU A 79 9.95 7.54 4.20
C GLU A 79 9.23 8.34 5.30
N PHE A 80 9.96 9.20 6.02
CA PHE A 80 9.35 10.06 7.03
C PHE A 80 8.29 11.02 6.47
N GLU A 81 8.56 11.65 5.32
CA GLU A 81 7.59 12.54 4.68
C GLU A 81 6.42 11.77 4.06
N ARG A 82 6.66 10.58 3.51
CA ARG A 82 5.61 9.66 3.03
C ARG A 82 4.67 9.30 4.17
N ASP A 83 5.20 8.93 5.33
CA ASP A 83 4.39 8.54 6.48
C ASP A 83 3.51 9.69 6.98
N LYS A 84 4.03 10.93 6.98
CA LYS A 84 3.23 12.14 7.25
C LYS A 84 2.12 12.36 6.24
N ALA A 85 2.33 12.02 4.97
CA ALA A 85 1.28 12.09 3.95
C ALA A 85 0.22 11.00 4.18
N VAL A 86 0.64 9.77 4.46
CA VAL A 86 -0.24 8.63 4.76
C VAL A 86 -1.09 8.87 6.02
N ILE A 87 -0.56 9.55 7.04
CA ILE A 87 -1.34 9.93 8.24
C ILE A 87 -2.57 10.77 7.86
N LYS A 88 -2.45 11.65 6.86
CA LYS A 88 -3.57 12.48 6.38
C LYS A 88 -4.63 11.62 5.69
N LEU A 89 -4.23 10.62 4.89
CA LEU A 89 -5.16 9.63 4.33
C LEU A 89 -5.88 8.84 5.44
N LYS A 90 -5.15 8.41 6.48
CA LYS A 90 -5.76 7.72 7.63
C LYS A 90 -6.77 8.61 8.34
N LYS A 91 -6.46 9.90 8.54
CA LYS A 91 -7.36 10.88 9.14
C LYS A 91 -8.59 11.14 8.27
N ALA A 92 -8.42 11.31 6.95
CA ALA A 92 -9.53 11.44 6.01
C ALA A 92 -10.50 10.25 6.11
N ARG A 93 -9.96 9.03 6.21
CA ARG A 93 -10.77 7.81 6.40
C ARG A 93 -11.51 7.80 7.74
N GLN A 94 -10.89 8.29 8.81
CA GLN A 94 -11.56 8.42 10.12
C GLN A 94 -12.70 9.43 10.07
N LEU A 95 -12.49 10.59 9.43
CA LEU A 95 -13.51 11.62 9.24
C LEU A 95 -14.68 11.10 8.38
N THR A 96 -14.37 10.33 7.33
CA THR A 96 -15.38 9.63 6.52
C THR A 96 -16.26 8.71 7.37
N LYS A 97 -15.66 7.91 8.27
CA LYS A 97 -16.41 7.04 9.18
C LYS A 97 -17.26 7.82 10.19
N ALA A 98 -16.82 9.04 10.54
CA ALA A 98 -17.57 9.96 11.37
C ALA A 98 -18.63 10.76 10.59
N SER A 99 -18.81 10.49 9.28
CA SER A 99 -19.66 11.26 8.37
C SER A 99 -19.29 12.75 8.24
N ASP A 100 -18.06 13.11 8.60
CA ASP A 100 -17.48 14.43 8.37
C ASP A 100 -16.81 14.48 6.99
N PHE A 101 -17.63 14.64 5.95
CA PHE A 101 -17.18 14.66 4.56
C PHE A 101 -16.37 15.91 4.22
N SER A 102 -16.69 17.05 4.83
CA SER A 102 -15.93 18.31 4.64
C SER A 102 -14.53 18.19 5.23
N GLY A 103 -14.40 17.63 6.43
CA GLY A 103 -13.11 17.34 7.04
C GLY A 103 -12.33 16.30 6.24
N ALA A 104 -13.00 15.24 5.76
CA ALA A 104 -12.37 14.23 4.91
C ALA A 104 -11.81 14.83 3.61
N GLU A 105 -12.58 15.70 2.95
CA GLU A 105 -12.14 16.39 1.73
C GLU A 105 -10.90 17.26 1.97
N GLN A 106 -10.89 18.03 3.06
CA GLN A 106 -9.74 18.87 3.40
C GLN A 106 -8.48 18.02 3.65
N GLU A 107 -8.60 16.91 4.38
CA GLU A 107 -7.45 16.03 4.63
C GLU A 107 -6.99 15.30 3.36
N LEU A 108 -7.89 14.97 2.44
CA LEU A 108 -7.54 14.44 1.11
C LEU A 108 -6.73 15.45 0.28
N LYS A 109 -7.15 16.73 0.27
CA LYS A 109 -6.39 17.80 -0.40
C LYS A 109 -5.00 17.96 0.24
N ASN A 110 -4.92 18.01 1.56
CA ASN A 110 -3.65 18.09 2.28
C ASN A 110 -2.74 16.88 2.01
N ALA A 111 -3.32 15.67 1.91
CA ALA A 111 -2.59 14.45 1.55
C ALA A 111 -2.01 14.57 0.14
N ARG A 112 -2.83 14.99 -0.83
CA ARG A 112 -2.41 15.20 -2.23
C ARG A 112 -1.22 16.14 -2.33
N GLU A 113 -1.29 17.29 -1.66
CA GLU A 113 -0.20 18.27 -1.62
C GLU A 113 1.07 17.68 -0.98
N SER A 114 0.92 16.88 0.07
CA SER A 114 2.05 16.20 0.71
C SER A 114 2.73 15.21 -0.23
N PHE A 115 1.96 14.41 -0.97
CA PHE A 115 2.50 13.47 -1.97
C PHE A 115 3.18 14.21 -3.13
N ALA A 116 2.60 15.32 -3.61
CA ALA A 116 3.21 16.16 -4.64
C ALA A 116 4.54 16.80 -4.21
N ALA A 117 4.76 16.98 -2.90
CA ALA A 117 6.00 17.49 -2.35
C ALA A 117 7.08 16.40 -2.16
N LEU A 118 6.73 15.11 -2.18
CA LEU A 118 7.66 14.00 -1.92
C LEU A 118 8.88 13.93 -2.86
N PRO A 119 8.78 14.23 -4.17
CA PRO A 119 9.95 14.27 -5.05
C PRO A 119 11.09 15.18 -4.58
N LYS A 120 10.82 16.16 -3.71
CA LYS A 120 11.85 17.04 -3.11
C LYS A 120 12.75 16.34 -2.10
N PHE A 121 12.42 15.10 -1.72
CA PHE A 121 13.09 14.33 -0.68
C PHE A 121 13.69 13.00 -1.19
N GLN A 122 13.56 12.71 -2.50
CA GLN A 122 14.13 11.51 -3.14
C GLN A 122 15.65 11.57 -3.19
#